data_AF-A0A8S1QER1-F1
#
_entry.id   AF-A0A8S1QER1-F1
#
_cell.length_a   1.000
_cell.length_b   1.000
_cell.length_c   1.000
_cell.angle_alpha   90.00
_cell.angle_beta   90.00
_cell.angle_gamma   90.00
#
_symmetry.space_group_name_H-M   'P 1'
#
loop_
_entity.id
_entity.type
_entity.pdbx_description
1 polymer ?
#
loop_
_entity_poly.entity_id
_entity_poly.type
_entity_poly.pdbx_seq_one_letter_code
_entity_poly.pdbx_strand_id
1 'polypeptide(L)' 'MGVDAYKKTRVQRKVGRKVTSTNLYLKLLIKLYKFLARRTDSQFNVTILRRLQSTRTAKYPNSLSRLVNTA' A
#
# COMPACT_ATOMS: atom_id res chain seq x y z
N MET A 1 18.35 27.16 26.67
CA MET A 1 18.32 26.95 25.21
C MET A 1 16.87 26.87 24.77
N GLY A 2 16.40 27.84 23.96
CA GLY A 2 15.01 27.94 23.53
C GLY A 2 14.69 26.89 22.48
N VAL A 3 13.59 26.17 22.68
CA VAL A 3 13.15 25.12 21.76
C VAL A 3 12.27 25.78 20.70
N ASP A 4 12.90 26.30 19.63
CA ASP A 4 12.17 26.61 18.40
C ASP A 4 11.86 25.28 17.68
N ALA A 5 10.74 24.68 18.03
CA ALA A 5 10.24 23.45 17.45
C ALA A 5 8.89 23.70 16.76
N TYR A 6 8.77 24.75 15.94
CA TYR A 6 7.47 25.12 15.39
C TYR A 6 6.85 24.06 14.45
N LYS A 7 7.61 23.05 13.97
CA LYS A 7 7.08 21.98 13.09
C LYS A 7 7.68 20.57 13.25
N LYS A 8 8.66 20.33 14.13
CA LYS A 8 9.54 19.13 14.02
C LYS A 8 9.39 18.06 15.12
N THR A 9 8.58 18.26 16.15
CA THR A 9 8.63 17.44 17.37
C THR A 9 7.77 16.16 17.36
N ARG A 10 6.89 15.94 16.37
CA ARG A 10 6.20 14.64 16.19
C ARG A 10 5.94 14.35 14.71
N VAL A 11 6.99 14.04 13.96
CA VAL A 11 6.79 13.36 12.67
C VAL A 11 6.34 11.92 12.97
N GLN A 12 5.03 11.70 13.05
CA GLN A 12 4.49 10.35 13.14
C GLN A 12 4.87 9.62 11.84
N ARG A 13 5.85 8.72 11.94
CA ARG A 13 6.15 7.80 10.84
C ARG A 13 4.89 6.99 10.59
N LYS A 14 4.31 7.10 9.39
CA LYS A 14 3.20 6.24 8.97
C LYS A 14 3.73 4.81 8.90
N VAL A 15 3.64 4.07 10.00
CA VAL A 15 4.02 2.67 10.06
C VAL A 15 3.14 1.92 9.05
N GLY A 16 3.74 1.07 8.23
CA GLY A 16 3.03 0.31 7.21
C GLY A 16 1.85 -0.46 7.82
N ARG A 17 0.66 -0.27 7.26
CA ARG A 17 -0.57 -0.91 7.75
C ARG A 17 -0.43 -2.43 7.75
N LYS A 18 -0.71 -3.07 8.88
CA LYS A 18 -0.86 -4.54 8.94
C LYS A 18 -2.19 -4.94 8.30
N VAL A 19 -2.16 -5.97 7.47
CA VAL A 19 -3.36 -6.49 6.82
C VAL A 19 -4.16 -7.31 7.83
N THR A 20 -5.39 -6.88 8.07
CA THR A 20 -6.31 -7.50 9.05
C THR A 20 -7.19 -8.59 8.45
N SER A 21 -7.18 -8.75 7.12
CA SER A 21 -8.02 -9.74 6.44
C SER A 21 -7.65 -11.17 6.85
N THR A 22 -8.65 -12.01 7.09
CA THR A 22 -8.50 -13.44 7.41
C THR A 22 -8.28 -14.31 6.17
N ASN A 23 -8.63 -13.83 4.97
CA ASN A 23 -8.55 -14.56 3.70
C ASN A 23 -7.13 -15.06 3.40
N LEU A 24 -7.00 -16.37 3.19
CA LEU A 24 -5.72 -17.04 2.97
C LEU A 24 -5.06 -16.66 1.64
N TYR A 25 -5.84 -16.60 0.55
CA TYR A 25 -5.34 -16.25 -0.79
C TYR A 25 -4.72 -14.85 -0.81
N LEU A 26 -5.38 -13.89 -0.17
CA LEU A 26 -4.88 -12.52 -0.07
C LEU A 26 -3.57 -12.45 0.75
N LYS A 27 -3.47 -13.25 1.83
CA LYS A 27 -2.23 -13.34 2.62
C LYS A 27 -1.07 -13.93 1.82
N LEU A 28 -1.33 -14.97 1.02
CA LEU A 28 -0.32 -15.59 0.15
C LEU A 28 0.17 -14.60 -0.90
N LEU A 29 -0.75 -13.89 -1.58
CA LEU A 29 -0.39 -12.86 -2.55
C LEU A 29 0.49 -11.77 -1.93
N ILE A 30 0.13 -11.29 -0.74
CA ILE A 30 0.92 -10.26 -0.05
C ILE A 30 2.31 -10.79 0.31
N LYS A 31 2.44 -12.05 0.76
CA LYS A 31 3.76 -12.64 1.06
C LYS A 31 4.64 -12.69 -0.19
N LEU A 32 4.07 -13.12 -1.31
CA LEU A 32 4.77 -13.17 -2.60
C LEU A 32 5.24 -11.77 -3.02
N TYR A 33 4.33 -10.79 -3.09
CA TYR A 33 4.70 -9.44 -3.52
C TYR A 33 5.62 -8.71 -2.52
N LYS A 34 5.59 -9.06 -1.22
CA LYS A 34 6.58 -8.59 -0.25
C LYS A 34 7.98 -9.14 -0.52
N PHE A 35 8.07 -10.41 -0.92
CA PHE A 35 9.34 -11.03 -1.29
C PHE A 35 9.89 -10.37 -2.57
N LEU A 36 9.06 -10.25 -3.61
CA LEU A 36 9.45 -9.63 -4.87
C LEU A 36 9.87 -8.16 -4.67
N ALA A 37 9.06 -7.36 -3.98
CA ALA A 37 9.36 -5.94 -3.77
C ALA A 37 10.67 -5.65 -3.00
N ARG A 38 11.24 -6.65 -2.32
CA ARG A 38 12.55 -6.55 -1.65
C ARG A 38 13.71 -7.05 -2.50
N ARG A 39 13.44 -7.94 -3.45
CA ARG A 39 14.46 -8.66 -4.25
C ARG A 39 14.57 -8.15 -5.68
N THR A 40 13.56 -7.42 -6.15
CA THR A 40 13.51 -6.85 -7.50
C THR A 40 13.40 -5.33 -7.42
N ASP A 41 14.06 -4.61 -8.32
CA ASP A 41 14.03 -3.14 -8.40
C ASP A 41 12.81 -2.58 -9.15
N SER A 42 11.83 -3.43 -9.48
CA SER A 42 10.61 -3.00 -10.17
C SER A 42 9.66 -2.23 -9.24
N GLN A 43 9.45 -0.94 -9.53
CA GLN A 43 8.50 -0.08 -8.81
C GLN A 43 7.03 -0.59 -8.90
N PHE A 44 6.73 -1.41 -9.91
CA PHE A 44 5.43 -2.06 -10.06
C PHE A 44 5.09 -2.95 -8.88
N ASN A 45 6.04 -3.77 -8.41
CA ASN A 45 5.84 -4.71 -7.30
C ASN A 45 5.53 -3.97 -5.98
N VAL A 46 6.20 -2.84 -5.74
CA VAL A 46 5.94 -1.97 -4.58
C VAL A 46 4.52 -1.39 -4.65
N THR A 47 4.09 -0.99 -5.85
CA THR A 47 2.76 -0.42 -6.07
C THR A 47 1.65 -1.46 -5.86
N ILE A 48 1.80 -2.67 -6.39
CA ILE A 48 0.85 -3.76 -6.16
C ILE A 48 0.76 -4.10 -4.68
N LEU A 49 1.90 -4.22 -3.99
CA LEU A 49 1.91 -4.52 -2.55
C LEU A 49 1.09 -3.49 -1.77
N ARG A 50 1.28 -2.20 -2.03
CA ARG A 50 0.52 -1.12 -1.38
C ARG A 50 -0.99 -1.25 -1.66
N ARG A 51 -1.38 -1.58 -2.90
CA ARG A 51 -2.80 -1.76 -3.29
C ARG A 51 -3.43 -2.98 -2.61
N LEU A 52 -2.72 -4.11 -2.52
CA LEU A 52 -3.21 -5.32 -1.85
C LEU A 52 -3.43 -5.10 -0.34
N GLN A 53 -2.59 -4.30 0.31
CA GLN A 53 -2.71 -3.98 1.73
C GLN A 53 -3.77 -2.91 2.05
N SER A 54 -4.37 -2.29 1.02
CA SER A 54 -5.36 -1.24 1.16
C SER A 54 -6.73 -1.79 1.61
N THR A 55 -7.47 -0.98 2.36
CA THR A 55 -8.82 -1.33 2.83
C THR A 55 -9.82 -1.43 1.69
N ARG A 56 -10.99 -2.02 1.95
CA ARG A 56 -12.08 -2.05 0.97
C ARG A 56 -12.49 -0.64 0.53
N THR A 57 -12.62 0.31 1.45
CA THR A 57 -13.01 1.69 1.15
C THR A 57 -12.00 2.42 0.27
N ALA A 58 -10.72 2.11 0.36
CA ALA A 58 -9.68 2.69 -0.50
C ALA A 58 -9.62 2.04 -1.90
N LYS A 59 -10.26 0.87 -2.08
CA LYS A 59 -10.34 0.16 -3.36
C LYS A 59 -11.66 0.51 -4.04
N TYR A 60 -11.64 1.54 -4.86
CA TYR A 60 -12.82 1.98 -5.60
C TYR A 60 -13.22 0.97 -6.69
N PRO A 61 -14.52 0.72 -6.91
CA PRO A 61 -14.98 -0.09 -8.02
C PRO A 61 -14.73 0.67 -9.33
N ASN A 62 -14.24 -0.04 -10.34
CA ASN A 62 -14.07 0.51 -11.69
C ASN A 62 -15.16 -0.07 -12.60
N SER A 63 -15.83 0.80 -13.37
CA SER A 63 -16.84 0.38 -14.35
C SER A 63 -16.18 -0.18 -15.61
N LEU A 64 -16.90 -1.05 -16.32
CA LEU A 64 -16.45 -1.60 -17.60
C LEU A 64 -16.24 -0.51 -18.65
N SER A 65 -17.15 0.46 -18.73
CA SER A 65 -17.03 1.62 -19.65
C SER A 65 -15.75 2.42 -19.43
N ARG A 66 -15.31 2.58 -18.17
CA ARG A 66 -14.07 3.27 -17.84
C ARG A 66 -12.84 2.45 -18.25
N LEU A 67 -12.89 1.12 -18.09
CA LEU A 67 -11.78 0.24 -18.47
C LEU A 67 -11.58 0.20 -19.99
N VAL A 68 -12.66 0.12 -20.76
CA VAL A 68 -12.60 0.08 -22.24
C VAL A 68 -12.04 1.38 -22.82
N ASN A 69 -12.41 2.54 -22.24
CA ASN A 69 -11.91 3.84 -22.72
C ASN A 69 -10.44 4.12 -22.35
N THR A 70 -9.85 3.33 -21.45
CA THR A 70 -8.45 3.51 -21.01
C THR A 70 -7.46 2.56 -21.70
N ALA A 71 -7.97 1.54 -22.41
CA ALA A 71 -7.18 0.60 -23.19
C ALA A 71 -6.93 1.17 -24.59
#